data_AF-A0A259PEX8-F1
#
_entry.id   AF-A0A259PEX8-F1
#
_cell.length_a   1.000
_cell.length_b   1.000
_cell.length_c   1.000
_cell.angle_alpha   90.00
_cell.angle_beta   90.00
_cell.angle_gamma   90.00
#
_symmetry.space_group_name_H-M   'P 1'
#
loop_
_entity.id
_entity.type
_entity.pdbx_description
1 polymer ?
#
loop_
_entity_poly.entity_id
_entity_poly.type
_entity_poly.pdbx_seq_one_letter_code
_entity_poly.pdbx_strand_id
1 'polypeptide(L)'
;PFREAHEIAGACVRACESRSPAIELWDLTDADLAAISPHLTPDVRSVLTVEGSLASRASYGGTAPVRVAEQRARARAAADHARTWAR
;
A
#
# COMPACT_ATOMS: atom_id res chain seq x y z
N PRO A 1 4.21 -17.93 7.55
CA PRO A 1 4.95 -17.86 6.24
C PRO A 1 4.08 -17.26 5.12
N PHE A 2 4.62 -16.95 3.92
CA PHE A 2 3.89 -16.21 2.87
C PHE A 2 2.47 -16.72 2.57
N ARG A 3 2.28 -18.06 2.55
CA ARG A 3 0.98 -18.71 2.36
C ARG A 3 -0.04 -18.29 3.43
N GLU A 4 0.35 -18.38 4.70
CA GLU A 4 -0.49 -18.02 5.85
C GLU A 4 -0.90 -16.54 5.80
N ALA A 5 0.00 -15.64 5.40
CA ALA A 5 -0.36 -14.23 5.22
C ALA A 5 -1.44 -14.04 4.14
N HIS A 6 -1.40 -14.82 3.06
CA HIS A 6 -2.44 -14.80 2.02
C HIS A 6 -3.76 -15.42 2.50
N GLU A 7 -3.71 -16.48 3.31
CA GLU A 7 -4.91 -17.07 3.92
C GLU A 7 -5.60 -16.07 4.88
N ILE A 8 -4.81 -15.35 5.68
CA ILE A 8 -5.27 -14.25 6.56
C ILE A 8 -5.90 -13.12 5.74
N ALA A 9 -5.24 -12.67 4.67
CA ALA A 9 -5.78 -11.64 3.78
C ALA A 9 -7.11 -12.08 3.15
N GLY A 10 -7.20 -13.32 2.68
CA GLY A 10 -8.44 -13.90 2.16
C GLY A 10 -9.54 -14.00 3.22
N ALA A 11 -9.20 -14.27 4.48
CA ALA A 11 -10.15 -14.27 5.59
C ALA A 11 -10.69 -12.87 5.88
N CYS A 12 -9.86 -11.82 5.78
CA CYS A 12 -10.30 -10.43 5.91
C CYS A 12 -11.33 -10.07 4.83
N VAL A 13 -11.04 -10.39 3.57
CA VAL A 13 -11.97 -10.16 2.45
C VAL A 13 -13.29 -10.88 2.67
N ARG A 14 -13.26 -12.17 3.03
CA ARG A 14 -14.50 -12.93 3.31
C ARG A 14 -15.31 -12.33 4.46
N ALA A 15 -14.64 -11.86 5.52
CA ALA A 15 -15.31 -11.21 6.64
C ALA A 15 -16.03 -9.93 6.22
N CYS A 16 -15.39 -9.10 5.37
CA CYS A 16 -15.99 -7.92 4.76
C CYS A 16 -17.22 -8.25 3.90
N GLU A 17 -17.08 -9.24 3.00
CA GLU A 17 -18.15 -9.67 2.08
C GLU A 17 -19.35 -10.31 2.81
N SER A 18 -19.13 -10.95 3.96
CA SER A 18 -20.19 -11.60 4.74
C SER A 18 -21.13 -10.62 5.47
N ARG A 19 -20.78 -9.33 5.54
CA ARG A 19 -21.63 -8.31 6.16
C ARG A 19 -22.76 -7.87 5.23
N SER A 20 -23.82 -7.32 5.81
CA SER A 20 -24.95 -6.77 5.05
C SER A 20 -25.33 -5.39 5.59
N PRO A 21 -25.03 -4.28 4.87
CA PRO A 21 -24.29 -4.25 3.61
C PRO A 21 -22.84 -4.73 3.78
N ALA A 22 -22.23 -5.19 2.68
CA ALA A 22 -20.80 -5.46 2.65
C ALA A 22 -20.02 -4.19 3.02
N ILE A 23 -18.86 -4.37 3.65
CA ILE A 23 -17.99 -3.28 4.11
C ILE A 23 -16.63 -3.36 3.42
N GLU A 24 -15.84 -2.30 3.51
CA GLU A 24 -14.48 -2.28 2.96
C GLU A 24 -13.45 -2.78 3.99
N LEU A 25 -12.22 -3.06 3.55
CA LEU A 25 -11.17 -3.56 4.44
C LEU A 25 -10.82 -2.58 5.58
N TRP A 26 -10.89 -1.27 5.32
CA TRP A 26 -10.63 -0.23 6.31
C TRP A 26 -11.75 -0.09 7.36
N ASP A 27 -12.91 -0.67 7.11
CA ASP A 27 -14.06 -0.67 8.03
C ASP A 27 -13.99 -1.81 9.07
N LEU A 28 -13.12 -2.80 8.89
CA LEU A 28 -12.88 -3.83 9.91
C LEU A 28 -12.37 -3.18 11.20
N THR A 29 -12.90 -3.58 12.35
CA THR A 29 -12.45 -3.11 13.68
C THR A 29 -11.19 -3.85 14.14
N ASP A 30 -10.50 -3.35 15.18
CA ASP A 30 -9.31 -4.02 15.73
C ASP A 30 -9.68 -5.39 16.31
N ALA A 31 -10.90 -5.50 16.84
CA ALA A 31 -11.45 -6.77 17.30
C ALA A 31 -11.69 -7.74 16.14
N ASP A 32 -12.20 -7.27 15.00
CA ASP A 32 -12.38 -8.10 13.80
C ASP A 32 -11.03 -8.62 13.28
N LEU A 33 -10.04 -7.75 13.19
CA LEU A 33 -8.69 -8.08 12.73
C LEU A 33 -8.01 -9.08 13.69
N ALA A 34 -8.07 -8.84 15.00
CA ALA A 34 -7.52 -9.74 16.01
C ALA A 34 -8.22 -11.11 16.04
N ALA A 35 -9.53 -11.15 15.78
CA ALA A 35 -10.29 -12.40 15.68
C ALA A 35 -9.87 -13.24 14.46
N ILE A 36 -9.41 -12.60 13.38
CA ILE A 36 -8.89 -13.29 12.19
C ILE A 36 -7.46 -13.80 12.45
N SER A 37 -6.59 -12.97 13.01
CA SER A 37 -5.22 -13.36 13.34
C SER A 37 -4.58 -12.45 14.39
N PRO A 38 -3.84 -13.00 15.37
CA PRO A 38 -3.09 -12.21 16.35
C PRO A 38 -1.95 -11.39 15.71
N HIS A 39 -1.59 -11.67 14.45
CA HIS A 39 -0.59 -10.90 13.70
C HIS A 39 -1.12 -9.57 13.16
N LEU A 40 -2.45 -9.41 13.07
CA LEU A 40 -3.09 -8.17 12.59
C LEU A 40 -3.25 -7.16 13.72
N THR A 41 -2.12 -6.59 14.16
CA THR A 41 -2.12 -5.50 15.13
C THR A 41 -2.75 -4.22 14.54
N PRO A 42 -3.15 -3.23 15.36
CA PRO A 42 -3.73 -1.97 14.87
C PRO A 42 -2.86 -1.25 13.82
N ASP A 43 -1.54 -1.46 13.83
CA ASP A 43 -0.61 -0.89 12.86
C ASP A 43 -0.93 -1.27 11.40
N VAL A 44 -1.62 -2.39 11.15
CA VAL A 44 -2.00 -2.80 9.80
C VAL A 44 -2.90 -1.77 9.11
N ARG A 45 -3.68 -0.99 9.88
CA ARG A 45 -4.54 0.07 9.34
C ARG A 45 -3.76 1.14 8.60
N SER A 46 -2.50 1.37 8.99
CA SER A 46 -1.63 2.35 8.33
C SER A 46 -1.40 2.04 6.85
N VAL A 47 -1.58 0.79 6.42
CA VAL A 47 -1.42 0.34 5.02
C VAL A 47 -2.74 -0.08 4.36
N LEU A 48 -3.86 -0.04 5.08
CA LEU A 48 -5.22 -0.30 4.54
C LEU A 48 -5.90 0.99 4.04
N THR A 49 -5.12 1.98 3.63
CA THR A 49 -5.58 3.21 2.98
C THR A 49 -4.88 3.35 1.63
N VAL A 50 -5.42 4.19 0.73
CA VAL A 50 -4.77 4.47 -0.55
C VAL A 50 -3.40 5.10 -0.31
N GLU A 51 -3.33 6.09 0.57
CA GLU A 51 -2.11 6.80 0.93
C GLU A 51 -1.07 5.88 1.57
N GLY A 52 -1.50 5.03 2.50
CA GLY A 52 -0.65 4.04 3.15
C GLY A 52 -0.10 3.00 2.18
N SER A 53 -0.96 2.50 1.29
CA SER A 53 -0.58 1.57 0.22
C SER A 53 0.49 2.18 -0.68
N LEU A 54 0.30 3.43 -1.13
CA LEU A 54 1.29 4.16 -1.93
C LEU A 54 2.60 4.39 -1.16
N ALA A 55 2.53 4.87 0.08
CA ALA A 55 3.69 5.16 0.92
C ALA A 55 4.55 3.91 1.18
N SER A 56 3.95 2.72 1.28
CA SER A 56 4.66 1.45 1.50
C SER A 56 5.55 1.04 0.31
N ARG A 57 5.27 1.54 -0.90
CA ARG A 57 6.03 1.22 -2.13
C ARG A 57 7.24 2.14 -2.28
N ALA A 58 8.10 2.13 -1.26
CA ALA A 58 9.23 3.06 -1.12
C ALA A 58 10.58 2.53 -1.65
N SER A 59 10.59 1.39 -2.35
CA SER A 59 11.78 0.93 -3.09
C SER A 59 12.14 1.88 -4.24
N TYR A 60 13.36 1.81 -4.76
CA TYR A 60 13.76 2.60 -5.93
C TYR A 60 12.81 2.33 -7.11
N GLY A 61 12.26 3.41 -7.70
CA GLY A 61 11.27 3.34 -8.77
C GLY A 61 9.84 2.98 -8.31
N GLY A 62 9.61 2.85 -7.01
CA GLY A 62 8.28 2.62 -6.45
C GLY A 62 7.37 3.85 -6.50
N THR A 63 6.09 3.64 -6.17
CA THR A 63 5.03 4.65 -6.27
C THR A 63 4.89 5.53 -5.03
N ALA A 64 5.72 5.35 -4.00
CA ALA A 64 5.72 6.24 -2.84
C ALA A 64 5.97 7.69 -3.26
N PRO A 65 5.26 8.69 -2.70
CA PRO A 65 5.38 10.09 -3.09
C PRO A 65 6.83 10.61 -3.09
N VAL A 66 7.64 10.21 -2.10
CA VAL A 66 9.08 10.55 -2.04
C VAL A 66 9.85 10.01 -3.25
N ARG A 67 9.57 8.78 -3.68
CA ARG A 67 10.24 8.13 -4.83
C ARG A 67 9.82 8.75 -6.15
N VAL A 68 8.56 9.13 -6.28
CA VAL A 68 8.05 9.88 -7.45
C VAL A 68 8.68 11.27 -7.51
N ALA A 69 8.84 11.96 -6.38
CA ALA A 69 9.53 13.26 -6.32
C ALA A 69 10.99 13.16 -6.79
N GLU A 70 11.73 12.17 -6.29
CA GLU A 70 13.11 11.90 -6.71
C GLU A 70 13.19 11.52 -8.20
N GLN A 71 12.28 10.67 -8.68
CA GLN A 71 12.23 10.28 -10.09
C GLN A 71 11.94 11.47 -11.00
N ARG A 72 11.02 12.35 -10.60
CA ARG A 72 10.75 13.61 -11.29
C ARG A 72 11.98 14.50 -11.36
N ALA A 73 12.76 14.60 -10.28
CA ALA A 73 14.01 15.38 -10.28
C ALA A 73 15.04 14.79 -11.26
N ARG A 74 15.25 13.47 -11.24
CA ARG A 74 16.14 12.76 -12.18
C ARG A 74 15.71 12.97 -13.63
N ALA A 75 14.41 12.84 -13.93
CA ALA A 75 13.87 13.04 -15.26
C ALA A 75 14.08 14.46 -15.78
N ARG A 76 13.93 15.48 -14.91
CA ARG A 76 14.22 16.88 -15.26
C ARG A 76 15.69 17.08 -15.62
N ALA A 77 16.60 16.61 -14.77
CA ALA A 77 18.04 16.72 -15.02
C ALA A 77 18.45 16.03 -16.35
N ALA A 78 17.92 14.84 -16.61
CA ALA A 78 18.16 14.12 -17.87
C ALA A 78 17.65 14.89 -19.10
N ALA A 79 16.44 15.47 -19.00
CA ALA A 79 15.87 16.29 -20.07
C ALA A 79 16.69 17.56 -20.33
N ASP A 80 17.18 18.24 -19.28
CA ASP A 80 17.99 19.44 -19.42
C ASP A 80 19.37 19.14 -20.02
N HIS A 81 19.99 18.02 -19.65
CA HIS A 81 21.22 17.54 -20.26
C HIS A 81 21.01 17.25 -21.76
N ALA A 82 19.96 16.51 -22.12
CA ALA A 82 19.65 16.20 -23.51
C ALA A 82 19.39 17.46 -24.35
N ARG A 83 18.67 18.45 -23.79
CA ARG A 83 18.47 19.76 -24.46
C ARG A 83 19.77 20.52 -24.68
N THR A 84 20.70 20.43 -23.74
CA THR A 84 22.01 21.11 -23.85
C THR A 84 22.85 20.45 -24.93
N TRP A 85 22.86 19.11 -24.99
CA TRP A 85 23.57 18.36 -26.02
C TRP A 85 23.02 18.58 -27.43
N ALA A 86 21.70 18.74 -27.56
CA ALA A 86 21.03 18.90 -28.85
C ALA A 86 21.09 20.33 -29.44
N ARG A 87 21.68 21.29 -28.72
CA ARG A 87 21.93 22.66 -29.20
C ARG A 87 23.28 22.74 -29.88
#